data_AF-A0AAV9DKD9-F1
#
_entry.id   AF-A0AAV9DKD9-F1
#
_cell.length_a   1.000
_cell.length_b   1.000
_cell.length_c   1.000
_cell.angle_alpha   90.00
_cell.angle_beta   90.00
_cell.angle_gamma   90.00
#
_symmetry.space_group_name_H-M   'P 1'
#
loop_
_entity.id
_entity.type
_entity.pdbx_description
1 polymer ?
#
loop_
_entity_poly.entity_id
_entity_poly.type
_entity_poly.pdbx_seq_one_letter_code
_entity_poly.pdbx_strand_id
1 'polypeptide(L)'
;MFHAVPICSELVLAPPPPQPMVVAVPAATLKAASPEMAKDVAAVEALLRYKFKDETLLEEALTHSSCAESASYQRLEFIGDAALGLAVSNYLYLNNPDVGPGRLSALRAANVSTEKLARVAVRHGLYRFLRRNSPSLDEKVREFTVAIEREGDKQPYCSIKAPKVLSDIVESIAAAIYVDCHFNLEHLWMTFRGLLEPVIMSETFHEQPVTALYEFCQKNGMAVDIRNWKKEDKNITNVFVEKKLVGVGCSEQKEIAKLNAAKDALEKLSASNVATVEVGEGVVPPSVAVDNKEYKQALNEFCSKKHCPKPTYRVDKEQGPPHDRQFRCSVQVETADGVFIVAGEFRSRVKDAENSAASHMLISLRS
;
A
#
# COMPACT_ATOMS: atom_id res chain seq x y z
N MET A 1 9.68 -82.58 21.12
CA MET A 1 10.16 -81.98 19.87
C MET A 1 9.91 -80.48 19.97
N PHE A 2 10.89 -79.72 20.45
CA PHE A 2 10.76 -78.26 20.58
C PHE A 2 10.94 -77.63 19.19
N HIS A 3 9.96 -76.87 18.71
CA HIS A 3 10.12 -76.02 17.53
C HIS A 3 10.78 -74.71 17.96
N ALA A 4 11.96 -74.44 17.41
CA ALA A 4 12.64 -73.16 17.54
C ALA A 4 11.94 -72.12 16.65
N VAL A 5 11.55 -70.98 17.24
CA VAL A 5 11.19 -69.76 16.49
C VAL A 5 12.47 -68.92 16.40
N PRO A 6 12.92 -68.50 15.21
CA PRO A 6 14.08 -67.63 15.10
C PRO A 6 13.68 -66.20 15.48
N ILE A 7 14.43 -65.60 16.40
CA ILE A 7 14.35 -64.19 16.74
C ILE A 7 15.12 -63.42 15.66
N CYS A 8 14.43 -62.81 14.70
CA CYS A 8 15.03 -61.80 13.83
C CYS A 8 15.34 -60.54 14.67
N SER A 9 16.59 -60.39 15.10
CA SER A 9 17.13 -59.10 15.55
C SER A 9 17.57 -58.30 14.32
N GLU A 10 16.64 -57.64 13.65
CA GLU A 10 17.00 -56.51 12.79
C GLU A 10 17.15 -55.27 13.68
N LEU A 11 18.41 -55.00 14.07
CA LEU A 11 18.82 -53.68 14.54
C LEU A 11 18.63 -52.70 13.37
N VAL A 12 17.48 -52.03 13.34
CA VAL A 12 17.27 -50.86 12.48
C VAL A 12 18.17 -49.75 13.02
N LEU A 13 19.33 -49.56 12.39
CA LEU A 13 20.19 -48.41 12.64
C LEU A 13 19.37 -47.14 12.36
N ALA A 14 19.17 -46.30 13.39
CA ALA A 14 18.60 -44.98 13.18
C ALA A 14 19.48 -44.21 12.17
N PRO A 15 18.88 -43.49 11.20
CA PRO A 15 19.65 -42.69 10.26
C PRO A 15 20.50 -41.68 11.03
N PRO A 16 21.73 -41.39 10.57
CA PRO A 16 22.60 -40.42 11.23
C PRO A 16 21.88 -39.06 11.31
N PRO A 17 22.10 -38.29 12.39
CA PRO A 17 21.53 -36.94 12.49
C PRO A 17 21.95 -36.12 11.26
N PRO A 18 21.06 -35.26 10.72
CA PRO A 18 21.41 -34.42 9.59
C PRO A 18 22.64 -33.59 9.97
N GLN A 19 23.70 -33.72 9.18
CA GLN A 19 24.91 -32.94 9.38
C GLN A 19 24.56 -31.45 9.31
N PRO A 20 25.15 -30.57 10.15
CA PRO A 20 24.95 -29.15 10.02
C PRO A 20 25.30 -28.75 8.59
N MET A 21 24.45 -27.94 7.96
CA MET A 21 24.71 -27.39 6.63
C MET A 21 25.97 -26.52 6.72
N VAL A 22 27.14 -27.11 6.51
CA VAL A 22 28.38 -26.35 6.29
C VAL A 22 28.28 -25.82 4.87
N VAL A 23 27.64 -24.67 4.73
CA VAL A 23 27.60 -23.94 3.46
C VAL A 23 28.98 -23.36 3.26
N ALA A 24 29.81 -24.04 2.46
CA ALA A 24 30.96 -23.38 1.85
C ALA A 24 30.41 -22.23 1.01
N VAL A 25 30.68 -21.00 1.43
CA VAL A 25 30.39 -19.81 0.62
C VAL A 25 31.32 -19.90 -0.60
N PRO A 26 30.81 -20.05 -1.83
CA PRO A 26 31.67 -19.99 -3.00
C PRO A 26 32.19 -18.56 -3.09
N ALA A 27 33.47 -18.37 -2.75
CA ALA A 27 34.18 -17.12 -2.96
C ALA A 27 34.20 -16.86 -4.47
N ALA A 28 33.34 -15.95 -4.92
CA ALA A 28 33.45 -15.43 -6.27
C ALA A 28 34.82 -14.75 -6.38
N THR A 29 35.61 -15.11 -7.40
CA THR A 29 36.94 -14.55 -7.61
C THR A 29 36.81 -13.07 -7.99
N LEU A 30 36.76 -12.21 -6.99
CA LEU A 30 36.76 -10.76 -7.14
C LEU A 30 38.18 -10.30 -7.52
N LYS A 31 38.29 -9.55 -8.62
CA LYS A 31 39.51 -8.84 -9.01
C LYS A 31 39.85 -7.83 -7.90
N ALA A 32 41.14 -7.61 -7.64
CA ALA A 32 41.60 -6.69 -6.60
C ALA A 32 40.87 -5.33 -6.68
N ALA A 33 40.38 -4.86 -5.53
CA ALA A 33 39.60 -3.65 -5.39
C ALA A 33 40.29 -2.43 -6.00
N SER A 34 39.55 -1.59 -6.72
CA SER A 34 40.06 -0.29 -7.14
C SER A 34 40.23 0.62 -5.92
N PRO A 35 41.18 1.58 -5.93
CA PRO A 35 41.41 2.48 -4.80
C PRO A 35 40.18 3.34 -4.44
N GLU A 36 39.28 3.58 -5.39
CA GLU A 36 37.99 4.24 -5.14
C GLU A 36 37.03 3.35 -4.34
N MET A 37 36.97 2.04 -4.65
CA MET A 37 36.12 1.09 -3.93
C MET A 37 36.54 0.97 -2.46
N ALA A 38 37.84 0.91 -2.17
CA ALA A 38 38.33 0.84 -0.80
C ALA A 38 37.89 2.05 0.04
N LYS A 39 37.80 3.24 -0.57
CA LYS A 39 37.31 4.45 0.09
C LYS A 39 35.81 4.40 0.35
N ASP A 40 35.03 3.90 -0.62
CA ASP A 40 33.58 3.76 -0.49
C ASP A 40 33.20 2.70 0.57
N VAL A 41 33.92 1.57 0.58
CA VAL A 41 33.83 0.53 1.62
C VAL A 41 34.07 1.15 3.00
N ALA A 42 35.18 1.88 3.18
CA ALA A 42 35.49 2.52 4.45
C ALA A 42 34.42 3.54 4.90
N ALA A 43 33.80 4.25 3.96
CA ALA A 43 32.72 5.19 4.25
C ALA A 43 31.45 4.47 4.73
N VAL A 44 31.08 3.36 4.10
CA VAL A 44 29.91 2.56 4.50
C VAL A 44 30.16 1.83 5.82
N GLU A 45 31.37 1.34 6.07
CA GLU A 45 31.76 0.80 7.37
C GLU A 45 31.64 1.82 8.50
N ALA A 46 32.07 3.07 8.25
CA ALA A 46 31.93 4.16 9.20
C ALA A 46 30.46 4.51 9.49
N LEU A 47 29.61 4.47 8.45
CA LEU A 47 28.17 4.67 8.57
C LEU A 47 27.52 3.55 9.41
N LEU A 48 27.91 2.29 9.17
CA LEU A 48 27.41 1.11 9.89
C LEU A 48 28.00 0.97 11.30
N ARG A 49 29.12 1.64 11.58
CA ARG A 49 29.96 1.38 12.77
C ARG A 49 30.35 -0.09 12.89
N TYR A 50 30.62 -0.72 11.74
CA TYR A 50 30.94 -2.13 11.60
C TYR A 50 32.16 -2.31 10.71
N LYS A 51 33.07 -3.20 11.10
CA LYS A 51 34.24 -3.58 10.33
C LYS A 51 34.06 -5.00 9.80
N PHE A 52 34.06 -5.14 8.48
CA PHE A 52 33.90 -6.44 7.82
C PHE A 52 35.15 -7.28 8.02
N LYS A 53 34.97 -8.59 8.26
CA LYS A 53 36.10 -9.54 8.21
C LYS A 53 36.47 -9.83 6.76
N ASP A 54 35.45 -9.91 5.91
CA ASP A 54 35.58 -10.05 4.47
C ASP A 54 35.02 -8.80 3.76
N GLU A 55 35.92 -7.87 3.43
CA GLU A 55 35.57 -6.63 2.71
C GLU A 55 34.93 -6.92 1.34
N THR A 56 35.21 -8.09 0.75
CA THR A 56 34.68 -8.45 -0.58
C THR A 56 33.16 -8.62 -0.58
N LEU A 57 32.55 -8.94 0.58
CA LEU A 57 31.11 -8.99 0.75
C LEU A 57 30.46 -7.61 0.59
N LEU A 58 31.09 -6.58 1.14
CA LEU A 58 30.59 -5.21 1.00
C LEU A 58 30.83 -4.68 -0.42
N GLU A 59 31.95 -5.06 -1.06
CA GLU A 59 32.19 -4.74 -2.46
C GLU A 59 31.14 -5.36 -3.39
N GLU A 60 30.78 -6.63 -3.17
CA GLU A 60 29.70 -7.31 -3.91
C GLU A 60 28.35 -6.62 -3.66
N ALA A 61 28.04 -6.28 -2.40
CA ALA A 61 26.81 -5.58 -2.02
C ALA A 61 26.66 -4.21 -2.69
N LEU A 62 27.78 -3.52 -2.95
CA LEU A 62 27.86 -2.21 -3.60
C LEU A 62 28.08 -2.29 -5.11
N THR A 63 27.76 -3.42 -5.75
CA THR A 63 27.96 -3.61 -7.20
C THR A 63 26.68 -3.99 -7.93
N HIS A 64 26.20 -3.10 -8.81
CA HIS A 64 25.03 -3.33 -9.64
C HIS A 64 25.33 -4.29 -10.81
N SER A 65 24.32 -5.06 -11.24
CA SER A 65 24.42 -6.05 -12.33
C SER A 65 24.80 -5.47 -13.70
N SER A 66 24.75 -4.14 -13.87
CA SER A 66 25.31 -3.47 -15.06
C SER A 66 26.82 -3.58 -15.18
N CYS A 67 27.53 -3.87 -14.08
CA CYS A 67 28.97 -4.03 -14.06
C CYS A 67 29.32 -5.49 -14.36
N ALA A 68 29.40 -5.84 -15.66
CA ALA A 68 29.59 -7.21 -16.12
C ALA A 68 30.89 -7.91 -15.65
N GLU A 69 31.87 -7.14 -15.15
CA GLU A 69 33.19 -7.64 -14.75
C GLU A 69 33.29 -8.09 -13.28
N SER A 70 32.20 -8.04 -12.50
CA SER A 70 32.23 -8.32 -11.05
C SER A 70 30.96 -9.04 -10.58
N ALA A 71 31.08 -9.72 -9.43
CA ALA A 71 29.90 -10.26 -8.76
C ALA A 71 28.94 -9.13 -8.40
N SER A 72 27.65 -9.32 -8.69
CA SER A 72 26.62 -8.31 -8.44
C SER A 72 25.90 -8.60 -7.12
N TYR A 73 25.31 -7.56 -6.54
CA TYR A 73 24.61 -7.63 -5.26
C TYR A 73 23.42 -8.60 -5.22
N GLN A 74 22.94 -9.14 -6.36
CA GLN A 74 21.67 -9.87 -6.46
C GLN A 74 21.58 -11.12 -5.56
N ARG A 75 22.70 -11.82 -5.34
CA ARG A 75 22.72 -12.97 -4.42
C ARG A 75 22.60 -12.53 -2.96
N LEU A 76 23.21 -11.39 -2.64
CA LEU A 76 23.11 -10.76 -1.33
C LEU A 76 21.71 -10.17 -1.13
N GLU A 77 21.12 -9.48 -2.10
CA GLU A 77 19.71 -9.04 -2.08
C GLU A 77 18.78 -10.20 -1.69
N PHE A 78 18.91 -11.35 -2.37
CA PHE A 78 18.05 -12.50 -2.14
C PHE A 78 18.05 -13.00 -0.69
N ILE A 79 19.23 -13.15 -0.06
CA ILE A 79 19.31 -13.57 1.34
C ILE A 79 18.99 -12.42 2.30
N GLY A 80 19.28 -11.18 1.88
CA GLY A 80 19.07 -9.95 2.63
C GLY A 80 17.61 -9.64 2.88
N ASP A 81 16.75 -9.80 1.86
CA ASP A 81 15.29 -9.65 1.99
C ASP A 81 14.74 -10.59 3.08
N ALA A 82 15.11 -11.87 3.03
CA ALA A 82 14.68 -12.85 4.03
C ALA A 82 15.23 -12.55 5.44
N ALA A 83 16.51 -12.20 5.55
CA ALA A 83 17.17 -11.91 6.82
C ALA A 83 16.60 -10.63 7.47
N LEU A 84 16.45 -9.56 6.70
CA LEU A 84 15.89 -8.29 7.16
C LEU A 84 14.42 -8.44 7.53
N GLY A 85 13.64 -9.15 6.70
CA GLY A 85 12.25 -9.48 6.97
C GLY A 85 12.08 -10.23 8.29
N LEU A 86 12.95 -11.21 8.57
CA LEU A 86 12.93 -11.95 9.84
C LEU A 86 13.39 -11.09 11.02
N ALA A 87 14.44 -10.29 10.87
CA ALA A 87 14.94 -9.42 11.94
C ALA A 87 13.89 -8.39 12.37
N VAL A 88 13.23 -7.75 11.40
CA VAL A 88 12.12 -6.82 11.66
C VAL A 88 10.92 -7.56 12.27
N SER A 89 10.59 -8.77 11.79
CA SER A 89 9.50 -9.57 12.37
C SER A 89 9.75 -9.89 13.85
N ASN A 90 10.97 -10.31 14.19
CA ASN A 90 11.36 -10.61 15.56
C ASN A 90 11.25 -9.36 16.44
N TYR A 91 11.74 -8.22 15.97
CA TYR A 91 11.63 -6.96 16.68
C TYR A 91 10.16 -6.56 16.91
N LEU A 92 9.31 -6.64 15.88
CA LEU A 92 7.89 -6.29 15.99
C LEU A 92 7.15 -7.24 16.94
N TYR A 93 7.41 -8.54 16.86
CA TYR A 93 6.80 -9.54 17.73
C TYR A 93 7.13 -9.30 19.20
N LEU A 94 8.41 -9.03 19.52
CA LEU A 94 8.85 -8.80 20.90
C LEU A 94 8.38 -7.47 21.49
N ASN A 95 8.28 -6.41 20.67
CA ASN A 95 7.91 -5.07 21.15
C ASN A 95 6.40 -4.76 21.04
N ASN A 96 5.59 -5.68 20.51
CA ASN A 96 4.14 -5.50 20.37
C ASN A 96 3.38 -6.78 20.80
N PRO A 97 3.48 -7.22 22.06
CA PRO A 97 2.93 -8.50 22.53
C PRO A 97 1.41 -8.61 22.38
N ASP A 98 0.69 -7.48 22.46
CA ASP A 98 -0.78 -7.45 22.39
C ASP A 98 -1.32 -7.27 20.95
N VAL A 99 -0.43 -7.19 19.95
CA VAL A 99 -0.82 -6.95 18.56
C VAL A 99 -1.08 -8.27 17.84
N GLY A 100 -2.27 -8.41 17.27
CA GLY A 100 -2.66 -9.60 16.52
C GLY A 100 -1.85 -9.82 15.21
N PRO A 101 -1.86 -11.05 14.67
CA PRO A 101 -1.01 -11.45 13.54
C PRO A 101 -1.25 -10.66 12.25
N GLY A 102 -2.48 -10.22 11.98
CA GLY A 102 -2.79 -9.39 10.81
C GLY A 102 -2.08 -8.03 10.87
N ARG A 103 -2.16 -7.35 12.01
CA ARG A 103 -1.50 -6.06 12.21
C ARG A 103 0.01 -6.18 12.29
N LEU A 104 0.55 -7.25 12.87
CA LEU A 104 1.99 -7.57 12.79
C LEU A 104 2.46 -7.74 11.34
N SER A 105 1.67 -8.40 10.50
CA SER A 105 1.97 -8.57 9.07
C SER A 105 1.97 -7.22 8.34
N ALA A 106 1.02 -6.34 8.65
CA ALA A 106 0.95 -4.99 8.10
C ALA A 106 2.13 -4.12 8.56
N LEU A 107 2.49 -4.18 9.85
CA LEU A 107 3.66 -3.50 10.41
C LEU A 107 4.96 -3.99 9.76
N ARG A 108 5.10 -5.29 9.55
CA ARG A 108 6.25 -5.86 8.83
C ARG A 108 6.31 -5.28 7.43
N ALA A 109 5.22 -5.36 6.66
CA ALA A 109 5.17 -4.83 5.30
C ALA A 109 5.51 -3.32 5.23
N ALA A 110 5.13 -2.55 6.24
CA ALA A 110 5.47 -1.12 6.31
C ALA A 110 6.96 -0.87 6.55
N ASN A 111 7.63 -1.73 7.32
CA ASN A 111 9.04 -1.57 7.69
C ASN A 111 10.02 -2.18 6.69
N VAL A 112 9.62 -3.19 5.93
CA VAL A 112 10.44 -3.84 4.88
C VAL A 112 9.85 -3.70 3.48
N SER A 113 9.13 -2.60 3.20
CA SER A 113 8.69 -2.30 1.84
C SER A 113 9.82 -1.70 1.00
N THR A 114 9.79 -1.94 -0.31
CA THR A 114 10.69 -1.30 -1.29
C THR A 114 10.76 0.21 -1.10
N GLU A 115 9.63 0.87 -0.83
CA GLU A 115 9.61 2.31 -0.61
C GLU A 115 10.31 2.72 0.69
N LYS A 116 10.03 2.02 1.80
CA LYS A 116 10.67 2.30 3.09
C LYS A 116 12.18 2.14 3.01
N LEU A 117 12.66 1.05 2.41
CA LEU A 117 14.08 0.79 2.23
C LEU A 117 14.71 1.78 1.24
N ALA A 118 14.01 2.16 0.18
CA ALA A 118 14.51 3.19 -0.73
C ALA A 118 14.69 4.55 -0.06
N ARG A 119 13.78 4.94 0.84
CA ARG A 119 13.92 6.16 1.66
C ARG A 119 15.13 6.08 2.59
N VAL A 120 15.39 4.90 3.18
CA VAL A 120 16.61 4.65 3.98
C VAL A 120 17.86 4.86 3.12
N ALA A 121 17.89 4.30 1.91
CA ALA A 121 19.01 4.44 0.99
C ALA A 121 19.28 5.91 0.62
N VAL A 122 18.22 6.69 0.38
CA VAL A 122 18.33 8.13 0.07
C VAL A 122 18.80 8.93 1.28
N ARG A 123 18.23 8.68 2.47
CA ARG A 123 18.58 9.40 3.70
C ARG A 123 20.06 9.29 4.05
N HIS A 124 20.63 8.09 3.92
CA HIS A 124 22.05 7.85 4.17
C HIS A 124 22.92 8.06 2.92
N GLY A 125 22.29 8.35 1.78
CA GLY A 125 22.93 8.50 0.47
C GLY A 125 23.74 7.28 0.05
N LEU A 126 23.24 6.07 0.31
CA LEU A 126 23.90 4.79 -0.02
C LEU A 126 24.12 4.62 -1.53
N TYR A 127 23.22 5.17 -2.34
CA TYR A 127 23.33 5.10 -3.80
C TYR A 127 24.62 5.71 -4.33
N ARG A 128 25.25 6.67 -3.62
CA ARG A 128 26.52 7.25 -4.07
C ARG A 128 27.67 6.24 -4.13
N PHE A 129 27.61 5.21 -3.30
CA PHE A 129 28.65 4.17 -3.16
C PHE A 129 28.41 2.97 -4.10
N LEU A 130 27.25 2.91 -4.77
CA LEU A 130 26.92 1.83 -5.69
C LEU A 130 27.69 1.97 -7.02
N ARG A 131 28.55 1.01 -7.34
CA ARG A 131 29.12 0.84 -8.68
C ARG A 131 28.04 0.48 -9.68
N ARG A 132 27.94 1.25 -10.76
CA ARG A 132 26.96 1.06 -11.82
C ARG A 132 27.44 1.67 -13.13
N ASN A 133 26.87 1.17 -14.23
CA ASN A 133 27.06 1.70 -15.57
C ASN A 133 25.70 1.79 -16.27
N SER A 134 24.82 2.62 -15.72
CA SER A 134 23.44 2.79 -16.24
C SER A 134 22.93 4.21 -16.00
N PRO A 135 23.07 5.12 -16.98
CA PRO A 135 22.66 6.53 -16.80
C PRO A 135 21.14 6.71 -16.66
N SER A 136 20.34 5.77 -17.18
CA SER A 136 18.88 5.80 -17.02
C SER A 136 18.43 5.49 -15.59
N LEU A 137 19.26 4.77 -14.81
CA LEU A 137 19.02 4.52 -13.40
C LEU A 137 19.28 5.77 -12.57
N ASP A 138 20.34 6.51 -12.90
CA ASP A 138 20.71 7.75 -12.24
C ASP A 138 19.59 8.79 -12.30
N GLU A 139 18.96 8.95 -13.47
CA GLU A 139 17.87 9.89 -13.63
C GLU A 139 16.66 9.54 -12.76
N LYS A 140 16.29 8.25 -12.68
CA LYS A 140 15.17 7.78 -11.83
C LYS A 140 15.45 7.97 -10.35
N VAL A 141 16.69 7.70 -9.90
CA VAL A 141 17.08 7.89 -8.51
C VAL A 141 17.14 9.37 -8.15
N ARG A 142 17.60 10.21 -9.07
CA ARG A 142 17.60 11.67 -8.91
C ARG A 142 16.19 12.22 -8.78
N GLU A 143 15.26 11.81 -9.64
CA GLU A 143 13.85 12.20 -9.59
C GLU A 143 13.22 11.82 -8.23
N PHE A 144 13.44 10.58 -7.78
CA PHE A 144 12.93 10.09 -6.51
C PHE A 144 13.53 10.82 -5.30
N THR A 145 14.83 11.11 -5.33
CA THR A 145 15.52 11.86 -4.25
C THR A 145 14.94 13.26 -4.10
N VAL A 146 14.76 13.97 -5.23
CA VAL A 146 14.15 15.32 -5.23
C VAL A 146 12.70 15.28 -4.72
N ALA A 147 11.95 14.21 -5.01
CA ALA A 147 10.59 14.07 -4.50
C ALA A 147 10.56 13.90 -2.97
N ILE A 148 11.46 13.09 -2.40
CA ILE A 148 11.57 12.92 -0.94
C ILE A 148 11.94 14.24 -0.25
N GLU A 149 12.90 14.99 -0.81
CA GLU A 149 13.33 16.28 -0.24
C GLU A 149 12.19 17.31 -0.22
N ARG A 150 11.30 17.28 -1.22
CA ARG A 150 10.12 18.17 -1.29
C ARG A 150 9.00 17.76 -0.34
N GLU A 151 8.76 16.46 -0.17
CA GLU A 151 7.67 15.95 0.68
C GLU A 151 8.01 15.97 2.18
N GLY A 152 9.30 15.93 2.52
CA GLY A 152 9.78 15.84 3.91
C GLY A 152 9.44 14.51 4.59
N ASP A 153 9.92 14.30 5.82
CA ASP A 153 9.74 13.05 6.59
C ASP A 153 8.29 12.79 7.06
N LYS A 154 7.33 13.68 6.74
CA LYS A 154 5.97 13.64 7.28
C LYS A 154 5.02 12.72 6.52
N GLN A 155 5.36 12.33 5.28
CA GLN A 155 4.50 11.51 4.44
C GLN A 155 5.13 10.10 4.28
N PRO A 156 4.48 9.03 4.77
CA PRO A 156 5.01 7.66 4.65
C PRO A 156 4.94 7.09 3.23
N TYR A 157 4.27 7.79 2.30
CA TYR A 157 4.04 7.36 0.91
C TYR A 157 4.44 8.47 -0.05
N CYS A 158 5.30 8.13 -1.01
CA CYS A 158 5.82 9.06 -1.99
C CYS A 158 4.90 9.10 -3.18
N SER A 159 4.78 10.29 -3.75
CA SER A 159 4.08 10.47 -5.01
C SER A 159 4.85 9.92 -6.20
N ILE A 160 5.92 9.14 -6.04
CA ILE A 160 6.70 8.54 -7.15
C ILE A 160 7.06 7.10 -6.77
N LYS A 161 6.99 6.20 -7.75
CA LYS A 161 7.39 4.81 -7.55
C LYS A 161 8.89 4.74 -7.23
N ALA A 162 9.22 4.18 -6.08
CA ALA A 162 10.60 3.98 -5.65
C ALA A 162 11.39 3.10 -6.66
N PRO A 163 12.59 3.54 -7.09
CA PRO A 163 13.51 2.70 -7.84
C PRO A 163 13.93 1.48 -7.03
N LYS A 164 13.67 0.27 -7.55
CA LYS A 164 13.95 -0.99 -6.83
C LYS A 164 15.42 -1.12 -6.40
N VAL A 165 16.36 -0.61 -7.21
CA VAL A 165 17.79 -0.59 -6.86
C VAL A 165 18.09 -0.02 -5.47
N LEU A 166 17.29 0.95 -5.00
CA LEU A 166 17.52 1.56 -3.70
C LEU A 166 17.16 0.64 -2.55
N SER A 167 16.10 -0.18 -2.68
CA SER A 167 15.82 -1.22 -1.67
C SER A 167 16.86 -2.33 -1.74
N ASP A 168 17.25 -2.73 -2.95
CA ASP A 168 18.16 -3.86 -3.15
C ASP A 168 19.53 -3.60 -2.52
N ILE A 169 20.04 -2.35 -2.57
CA ILE A 169 21.30 -1.97 -1.92
C ILE A 169 21.20 -2.09 -0.40
N VAL A 170 20.05 -1.74 0.19
CA VAL A 170 19.85 -1.83 1.64
C VAL A 170 19.80 -3.30 2.06
N GLU A 171 19.10 -4.13 1.30
CA GLU A 171 19.02 -5.58 1.50
C GLU A 171 20.39 -6.24 1.30
N SER A 172 21.15 -5.85 0.29
CA SER A 172 22.47 -6.41 0.00
C SER A 172 23.50 -6.06 1.08
N ILE A 173 23.48 -4.84 1.62
CA ILE A 173 24.36 -4.46 2.74
C ILE A 173 23.97 -5.22 4.01
N ALA A 174 22.67 -5.35 4.29
CA ALA A 174 22.20 -6.18 5.39
C ALA A 174 22.66 -7.64 5.24
N ALA A 175 22.57 -8.20 4.03
CA ALA A 175 23.08 -9.53 3.72
C ALA A 175 24.59 -9.67 3.90
N ALA A 176 25.38 -8.67 3.48
CA ALA A 176 26.83 -8.69 3.68
C ALA A 176 27.18 -8.83 5.16
N ILE A 177 26.52 -8.06 6.04
CA ILE A 177 26.70 -8.17 7.50
C ILE A 177 26.25 -9.56 7.98
N TYR A 178 25.09 -10.02 7.51
CA TYR A 178 24.51 -11.30 7.89
C TYR A 178 25.42 -12.48 7.53
N VAL A 179 26.08 -12.45 6.37
CA VAL A 179 27.04 -13.48 5.94
C VAL A 179 28.34 -13.36 6.73
N ASP A 180 28.86 -12.15 6.93
CA ASP A 180 30.11 -11.88 7.66
C ASP A 180 30.04 -12.28 9.15
N CYS A 181 28.85 -12.22 9.74
CA CYS A 181 28.57 -12.66 11.11
C CYS A 181 28.13 -14.13 11.22
N HIS A 182 28.31 -14.94 10.17
CA HIS A 182 27.92 -16.35 10.10
C HIS A 182 26.43 -16.59 10.33
N PHE A 183 25.59 -15.81 9.67
CA PHE A 183 24.13 -15.89 9.71
C PHE A 183 23.55 -15.61 11.12
N ASN A 184 24.20 -14.75 11.90
CA ASN A 184 23.71 -14.32 13.20
C ASN A 184 22.74 -13.14 13.08
N LEU A 185 21.44 -13.42 13.24
CA LEU A 185 20.36 -12.44 13.10
C LEU A 185 20.39 -11.34 14.18
N GLU A 186 20.78 -11.67 15.40
CA GLU A 186 20.87 -10.69 16.50
C GLU A 186 21.97 -9.67 16.21
N HIS A 187 23.12 -10.16 15.74
CA HIS A 187 24.24 -9.30 15.36
C HIS A 187 23.88 -8.41 14.16
N LEU A 188 23.21 -8.97 13.15
CA LEU A 188 22.66 -8.19 12.04
C LEU A 188 21.76 -7.06 12.55
N TRP A 189 20.79 -7.39 13.41
CA TRP A 189 19.84 -6.42 13.93
C TRP A 189 20.52 -5.30 14.70
N MET A 190 21.45 -5.62 15.61
CA MET A 190 22.13 -4.62 16.43
C MET A 190 22.99 -3.66 15.61
N THR A 191 23.62 -4.14 14.55
CA THR A 191 24.42 -3.31 13.65
C THR A 191 23.55 -2.49 12.70
N PHE A 192 22.51 -3.10 12.12
CA PHE A 192 21.76 -2.50 11.01
C PHE A 192 20.56 -1.65 11.46
N ARG A 193 20.01 -1.87 12.66
CA ARG A 193 18.80 -1.17 13.14
C ARG A 193 18.89 0.35 13.06
N GLY A 194 20.07 0.93 13.30
CA GLY A 194 20.27 2.38 13.26
C GLY A 194 20.04 2.98 11.86
N LEU A 195 20.26 2.20 10.80
CA LEU A 195 19.96 2.65 9.44
C LEU A 195 18.46 2.67 9.14
N LEU A 196 17.70 1.75 9.73
CA LEU A 196 16.25 1.62 9.50
C LEU A 196 15.42 2.68 10.25
N GLU A 197 16.01 3.41 11.19
CA GLU A 197 15.31 4.40 11.99
C GLU A 197 14.77 5.57 11.13
N PRO A 198 13.53 6.06 11.42
CA PRO A 198 12.63 5.58 12.45
C PRO A 198 11.89 4.30 12.03
N VAL A 199 11.87 3.29 12.91
CA VAL A 199 11.08 2.06 12.72
C VAL A 199 9.61 2.37 13.00
N ILE A 200 8.72 1.97 12.09
CA ILE A 200 7.28 2.21 12.21
C ILE A 200 6.71 1.21 13.22
N MET A 201 6.31 1.71 14.37
CA MET A 201 5.70 0.93 15.46
C MET A 201 4.17 1.01 15.41
N SER A 202 3.49 0.09 16.10
CA SER A 202 2.02 0.06 16.21
C SER A 202 1.40 1.42 16.54
N GLU A 203 2.03 2.19 17.44
CA GLU A 203 1.59 3.52 17.88
C GLU A 203 1.69 4.60 16.79
N THR A 204 2.66 4.46 15.89
CA THR A 204 2.90 5.37 14.76
C THR A 204 2.28 4.87 13.45
N PHE A 205 1.85 3.62 13.43
CA PHE A 205 1.38 2.94 12.24
C PHE A 205 -0.04 3.37 11.91
N HIS A 206 -0.14 4.23 10.90
CA HIS A 206 -1.40 4.52 10.24
C HIS A 206 -1.54 3.52 9.10
N GLU A 207 -2.53 2.63 9.20
CA GLU A 207 -2.81 1.65 8.16
C GLU A 207 -3.02 2.35 6.81
N GLN A 208 -2.51 1.71 5.75
CA GLN A 208 -2.83 2.08 4.37
C GLN A 208 -4.35 2.25 4.26
N PRO A 209 -4.86 3.42 3.85
CA PRO A 209 -6.30 3.70 3.84
C PRO A 209 -7.10 2.69 3.03
N VAL A 210 -6.49 2.15 1.96
CA VAL A 210 -7.10 1.10 1.13
C VAL A 210 -7.28 -0.20 1.92
N THR A 211 -6.26 -0.65 2.65
CA THR A 211 -6.34 -1.86 3.48
C THR A 211 -7.32 -1.66 4.64
N ALA A 212 -7.24 -0.52 5.33
CA ALA A 212 -8.15 -0.18 6.41
C ALA A 212 -9.62 -0.17 5.94
N LEU A 213 -9.88 0.32 4.72
CA LEU A 213 -11.21 0.28 4.11
C LEU A 213 -11.68 -1.17 3.87
N TYR A 214 -10.85 -2.03 3.30
CA TYR A 214 -11.20 -3.44 3.08
C TYR A 214 -11.48 -4.17 4.40
N GLU A 215 -10.64 -3.96 5.42
CA GLU A 215 -10.84 -4.55 6.75
C GLU A 215 -12.12 -4.04 7.42
N PHE A 216 -12.38 -2.73 7.34
CA PHE A 216 -13.61 -2.14 7.86
C PHE A 216 -14.83 -2.76 7.19
N CYS A 217 -14.81 -2.90 5.86
CA CYS A 217 -15.92 -3.48 5.13
C CYS A 217 -16.09 -4.98 5.43
N GLN A 218 -15.02 -5.76 5.51
CA GLN A 218 -15.10 -7.18 5.92
C GLN A 218 -15.69 -7.35 7.32
N LYS A 219 -15.25 -6.55 8.30
CA LYS A 219 -15.77 -6.61 9.68
C LYS A 219 -17.27 -6.33 9.76
N ASN A 220 -17.77 -5.46 8.88
CA ASN A 220 -19.19 -5.08 8.82
C ASN A 220 -20.00 -5.90 7.80
N GLY A 221 -19.40 -6.92 7.15
CA GLY A 221 -20.09 -7.73 6.13
C GLY A 221 -20.41 -7.00 4.82
N MET A 222 -19.77 -5.86 4.56
CA MET A 222 -20.02 -5.01 3.39
C MET A 222 -19.12 -5.37 2.21
N ALA A 223 -19.67 -5.32 1.00
CA ALA A 223 -18.91 -5.50 -0.25
C ALA A 223 -18.31 -4.17 -0.76
N VAL A 224 -17.01 -4.16 -1.06
CA VAL A 224 -16.27 -3.02 -1.65
C VAL A 224 -15.95 -3.28 -3.12
N ASP A 225 -16.19 -2.27 -3.96
CA ASP A 225 -15.77 -2.22 -5.36
C ASP A 225 -15.02 -0.90 -5.63
N ILE A 226 -13.77 -0.99 -6.09
CA ILE A 226 -12.92 0.17 -6.38
C ILE A 226 -12.72 0.29 -7.89
N ARG A 227 -13.25 1.36 -8.49
CA ARG A 227 -13.18 1.60 -9.94
C ARG A 227 -12.24 2.74 -10.26
N ASN A 228 -11.35 2.50 -11.21
CA ASN A 228 -10.37 3.48 -11.67
C ASN A 228 -10.65 3.87 -13.12
N TRP A 229 -10.60 5.16 -13.43
CA TRP A 229 -10.73 5.68 -14.79
C TRP A 229 -9.93 6.99 -14.94
N LYS A 230 -9.64 7.41 -16.17
CA LYS A 230 -8.78 8.56 -16.47
C LYS A 230 -9.59 9.69 -17.13
N LYS A 231 -9.37 10.94 -16.71
CA LYS A 231 -9.95 12.15 -17.32
C LYS A 231 -8.89 13.23 -17.41
N GLU A 232 -8.64 13.75 -18.62
CA GLU A 232 -7.79 14.94 -18.86
C GLU A 232 -6.46 14.90 -18.07
N ASP A 233 -5.77 13.77 -18.19
CA ASP A 233 -4.50 13.45 -17.54
C ASP A 233 -4.50 13.18 -16.02
N LYS A 234 -5.67 13.23 -15.38
CA LYS A 234 -5.84 12.84 -13.97
C LYS A 234 -6.46 11.46 -13.85
N ASN A 235 -5.91 10.63 -12.97
CA ASN A 235 -6.48 9.36 -12.55
C ASN A 235 -7.53 9.62 -11.47
N ILE A 236 -8.73 9.09 -11.67
CA ILE A 236 -9.85 9.19 -10.75
C ILE A 236 -10.18 7.79 -10.25
N THR A 237 -10.25 7.64 -8.94
CA THR A 237 -10.65 6.41 -8.26
C THR A 237 -11.94 6.65 -7.49
N ASN A 238 -12.93 5.79 -7.72
CA ASN A 238 -14.20 5.80 -7.03
C ASN A 238 -14.34 4.52 -6.21
N VAL A 239 -14.66 4.67 -4.93
CA VAL A 239 -14.91 3.57 -3.99
C VAL A 239 -16.40 3.43 -3.79
N PHE A 240 -16.91 2.24 -4.09
CA PHE A 240 -18.30 1.87 -3.86
C PHE A 240 -18.38 0.85 -2.73
N VAL A 241 -19.24 1.11 -1.74
CA VAL A 241 -19.57 0.17 -0.67
C VAL A 241 -21.05 -0.17 -0.82
N GLU A 242 -21.39 -1.45 -0.92
CA GLU A 242 -22.78 -1.91 -1.15
C GLU A 242 -23.46 -1.23 -2.36
N LYS A 243 -22.69 -1.00 -3.44
CA LYS A 243 -23.13 -0.29 -4.67
C LYS A 243 -23.41 1.21 -4.49
N LYS A 244 -23.21 1.79 -3.31
CA LYS A 244 -23.28 3.24 -3.07
C LYS A 244 -21.89 3.84 -3.22
N LEU A 245 -21.78 4.99 -3.90
CA LEU A 245 -20.51 5.73 -3.98
C LEU A 245 -20.20 6.32 -2.61
N VAL A 246 -19.09 5.92 -2.00
CA VAL A 246 -18.69 6.39 -0.68
C VAL A 246 -17.44 7.25 -0.75
N GLY A 247 -16.43 6.86 -1.53
CA GLY A 247 -15.19 7.63 -1.66
C GLY A 247 -14.86 8.04 -3.09
N VAL A 248 -14.25 9.21 -3.26
CA VAL A 248 -13.68 9.68 -4.54
C VAL A 248 -12.28 10.22 -4.30
N GLY A 249 -11.33 9.82 -5.13
CA GLY A 249 -9.96 10.30 -5.11
C GLY A 249 -9.49 10.68 -6.50
N CYS A 250 -8.75 11.79 -6.59
CA CYS A 250 -8.19 12.29 -7.84
C CYS A 250 -6.70 12.57 -7.65
N SER A 251 -5.87 12.11 -8.59
CA SER A 251 -4.43 12.41 -8.62
C SER A 251 -3.86 12.17 -10.01
N GLU A 252 -2.69 12.73 -10.32
CA GLU A 252 -1.93 12.38 -11.53
C GLU A 252 -1.50 10.91 -11.52
N GLN A 253 -1.38 10.31 -10.33
CA GLN A 253 -0.97 8.92 -10.18
C GLN A 253 -2.09 8.02 -9.66
N LYS A 254 -2.17 6.82 -10.25
CA LYS A 254 -3.19 5.81 -9.93
C LYS A 254 -3.16 5.38 -8.46
N GLU A 255 -1.98 5.19 -7.88
CA GLU A 255 -1.88 4.70 -6.49
C GLU A 255 -2.27 5.78 -5.48
N ILE A 256 -1.92 7.04 -5.73
CA ILE A 256 -2.34 8.18 -4.89
C ILE A 256 -3.85 8.41 -5.02
N ALA A 257 -4.42 8.29 -6.23
CA ALA A 257 -5.85 8.42 -6.45
C ALA A 257 -6.64 7.39 -5.63
N LYS A 258 -6.17 6.13 -5.59
CA LYS A 258 -6.77 5.08 -4.74
C LYS A 258 -6.66 5.42 -3.27
N LEU A 259 -5.49 5.86 -2.83
CA LEU A 259 -5.24 6.19 -1.44
C LEU A 259 -6.16 7.33 -0.96
N ASN A 260 -6.32 8.37 -1.77
CA ASN A 260 -7.23 9.48 -1.50
C ASN A 260 -8.70 9.02 -1.48
N ALA A 261 -9.10 8.18 -2.44
CA ALA A 261 -10.46 7.66 -2.50
C ALA A 261 -10.80 6.78 -1.28
N ALA A 262 -9.84 5.99 -0.81
CA ALA A 262 -10.03 5.16 0.37
C ALA A 262 -10.04 5.97 1.67
N LYS A 263 -9.24 7.03 1.79
CA LYS A 263 -9.33 7.99 2.92
C LYS A 263 -10.71 8.64 2.99
N ASP A 264 -11.16 9.22 1.88
CA ASP A 264 -12.48 9.85 1.78
C ASP A 264 -13.61 8.86 2.11
N ALA A 265 -13.48 7.61 1.66
CA ALA A 265 -14.44 6.56 2.01
C ALA A 265 -14.46 6.25 3.51
N LEU A 266 -13.29 6.06 4.13
CA LEU A 266 -13.15 5.75 5.55
C LEU A 266 -13.71 6.85 6.44
N GLU A 267 -13.43 8.12 6.11
CA GLU A 267 -13.98 9.27 6.83
C GLU A 267 -15.52 9.24 6.81
N LYS A 268 -16.13 9.02 5.64
CA LYS A 268 -17.59 8.97 5.50
C LYS A 268 -18.23 7.75 6.18
N LEU A 269 -17.57 6.60 6.14
CA LEU A 269 -18.03 5.39 6.83
C LEU A 269 -17.92 5.54 8.35
N SER A 270 -16.83 6.12 8.85
CA SER A 270 -16.66 6.38 10.28
C SER A 270 -17.66 7.42 10.78
N ALA A 271 -17.93 8.48 10.01
CA ALA A 271 -18.92 9.51 10.36
C ALA A 271 -20.35 8.98 10.41
N SER A 272 -20.67 7.95 9.62
CA SER A 272 -21.99 7.32 9.63
C SER A 272 -22.18 6.35 10.81
N ASN A 273 -21.09 5.83 11.40
CA ASN A 273 -21.12 4.90 12.54
C ASN A 273 -21.15 5.58 13.93
N VAL A 274 -20.98 6.90 14.04
CA VAL A 274 -21.08 7.63 15.33
C VAL A 274 -22.55 7.79 15.79
N ALA A 275 -23.52 7.39 14.97
CA ALA A 275 -24.94 7.46 15.32
C ALA A 275 -25.50 6.23 16.09
N THR A 276 -24.67 5.24 16.45
CA THR A 276 -25.15 4.05 17.18
C THR A 276 -24.39 3.84 18.50
N VAL A 277 -24.86 4.53 19.55
CA VAL A 277 -24.73 4.07 20.95
C VAL A 277 -26.14 3.67 21.41
N GLU A 278 -26.24 2.41 21.83
CA GLU A 278 -27.29 1.61 22.50
C GLU A 278 -28.70 2.21 22.78
N VAL A 279 -29.76 1.44 22.46
CA VAL A 279 -30.65 0.70 23.41
C VAL A 279 -31.80 0.02 22.64
N GLY A 280 -32.08 -1.25 22.96
CA GLY A 280 -33.46 -1.76 23.04
C GLY A 280 -33.92 -2.75 21.96
N GLU A 281 -34.21 -3.98 22.39
CA GLU A 281 -35.04 -4.95 21.67
C GLU A 281 -36.34 -4.31 21.17
N GLY A 282 -36.69 -4.52 19.90
CA GLY A 282 -37.96 -4.03 19.37
C GLY A 282 -38.13 -4.26 17.86
N VAL A 283 -38.69 -5.41 17.52
CA VAL A 283 -39.58 -5.69 16.37
C VAL A 283 -39.45 -4.74 15.16
N VAL A 284 -38.83 -5.24 14.08
CA VAL A 284 -38.86 -4.63 12.75
C VAL A 284 -40.22 -4.88 12.09
N PRO A 285 -40.99 -3.85 11.67
CA PRO A 285 -41.98 -4.00 10.63
C PRO A 285 -41.38 -3.64 9.26
N PRO A 286 -41.90 -4.23 8.16
CA PRO A 286 -41.22 -4.28 6.88
C PRO A 286 -41.45 -3.04 6.01
N SER A 287 -40.44 -2.75 5.18
CA SER A 287 -40.51 -2.16 3.83
C SER A 287 -41.62 -1.13 3.57
N VAL A 288 -41.27 0.15 3.62
CA VAL A 288 -42.10 1.20 2.99
C VAL A 288 -41.46 1.58 1.66
N ALA A 289 -42.05 1.06 0.58
CA ALA A 289 -41.98 1.69 -0.73
C ALA A 289 -42.63 3.08 -0.61
N VAL A 290 -41.87 4.16 -0.81
CA VAL A 290 -42.41 5.53 -0.81
C VAL A 290 -42.52 6.01 -2.25
N ASP A 291 -43.72 6.48 -2.58
CA ASP A 291 -44.22 6.84 -3.89
C ASP A 291 -43.31 7.76 -4.73
N ASN A 292 -43.22 7.42 -6.03
CA ASN A 292 -42.45 8.10 -7.07
C ASN A 292 -43.09 9.41 -7.58
N LYS A 293 -43.88 10.09 -6.75
CA LYS A 293 -44.54 11.37 -7.03
C LYS A 293 -44.24 12.26 -5.82
N GLU A 294 -43.24 13.14 -5.82
CA GLU A 294 -43.46 14.57 -6.13
C GLU A 294 -42.15 15.39 -5.95
N TYR A 295 -40.96 14.80 -6.12
CA TYR A 295 -39.69 15.52 -5.87
C TYR A 295 -39.47 16.70 -6.81
N LYS A 296 -39.96 16.62 -8.06
CA LYS A 296 -39.97 17.77 -8.97
C LYS A 296 -40.80 18.94 -8.47
N GLN A 297 -41.96 18.66 -7.88
CA GLN A 297 -42.84 19.68 -7.34
C GLN A 297 -42.20 20.31 -6.11
N ALA A 298 -41.66 19.49 -5.20
CA ALA A 298 -40.93 19.96 -4.04
C ALA A 298 -39.70 20.83 -4.40
N LEU A 299 -38.98 20.49 -5.48
CA LEU A 299 -37.85 21.31 -5.95
C LEU A 299 -38.32 22.65 -6.55
N ASN A 300 -39.43 22.66 -7.29
CA ASN A 300 -40.02 23.90 -7.80
C ASN A 300 -40.51 24.83 -6.68
N GLU A 301 -41.13 24.27 -5.64
CA GLU A 301 -41.55 25.02 -4.45
C GLU A 301 -40.35 25.58 -3.70
N PHE A 302 -39.27 24.80 -3.58
CA PHE A 302 -38.01 25.25 -2.98
C PHE A 302 -37.39 26.44 -3.73
N CYS A 303 -37.28 26.34 -5.06
CA CYS A 303 -36.75 27.45 -5.88
C CYS A 303 -37.63 28.70 -5.76
N SER A 304 -38.95 28.54 -5.74
CA SER A 304 -39.91 29.64 -5.57
C SER A 304 -39.74 30.34 -4.23
N LYS A 305 -39.56 29.58 -3.14
CA LYS A 305 -39.34 30.12 -1.78
C LYS A 305 -38.00 30.84 -1.64
N LYS A 306 -36.97 30.39 -2.36
CA LYS A 306 -35.60 30.93 -2.31
C LYS A 306 -35.31 32.00 -3.38
N HIS A 307 -36.33 32.47 -4.12
CA HIS A 307 -36.18 33.44 -5.21
C HIS A 307 -35.14 33.01 -6.28
N CYS A 308 -35.03 31.71 -6.51
CA CYS A 308 -34.14 31.13 -7.51
C CYS A 308 -34.90 30.90 -8.83
N PRO A 309 -34.23 31.00 -10.01
CA PRO A 309 -34.83 30.61 -11.27
C PRO A 309 -35.29 29.15 -11.27
N LYS A 310 -36.22 28.82 -12.18
CA LYS A 310 -36.80 27.47 -12.26
C LYS A 310 -35.72 26.43 -12.61
N PRO A 311 -35.78 25.22 -12.01
CA PRO A 311 -34.82 24.16 -12.28
C PRO A 311 -34.90 23.72 -13.76
N THR A 312 -33.73 23.60 -14.39
CA THR A 312 -33.61 23.13 -15.78
C THR A 312 -33.21 21.65 -15.78
N TYR A 313 -33.95 20.81 -16.51
CA TYR A 313 -33.66 19.38 -16.63
C TYR A 313 -33.07 19.04 -18.00
N ARG A 314 -32.10 18.13 -18.04
CA ARG A 314 -31.49 17.64 -19.28
C ARG A 314 -31.27 16.13 -19.21
N VAL A 315 -31.58 15.42 -20.29
CA VAL A 315 -31.22 14.00 -20.44
C VAL A 315 -29.74 13.93 -20.83
N ASP A 316 -28.92 13.33 -19.97
CA ASP A 316 -27.47 13.25 -20.17
C ASP A 316 -27.08 11.99 -20.95
N LYS A 317 -27.74 10.86 -20.64
CA LYS A 317 -27.41 9.55 -21.20
C LYS A 317 -28.64 8.67 -21.33
N GLU A 318 -28.70 7.95 -22.45
CA GLU A 318 -29.65 6.87 -22.72
C GLU A 318 -28.85 5.57 -22.88
N GLN A 319 -29.26 4.50 -22.21
CA GLN A 319 -28.61 3.19 -22.30
C GLN A 319 -29.64 2.06 -22.34
N GLY A 320 -29.25 0.91 -22.87
CA GLY A 320 -30.07 -0.30 -22.91
C GLY A 320 -30.71 -0.58 -24.28
N PRO A 321 -31.14 -1.84 -24.50
CA PRO A 321 -31.78 -2.24 -25.74
C PRO A 321 -33.15 -1.54 -25.90
N PRO A 322 -33.74 -1.49 -27.11
CA PRO A 322 -35.01 -0.78 -27.34
C PRO A 322 -36.17 -1.19 -26.42
N HIS A 323 -36.15 -2.42 -25.91
CA HIS A 323 -37.15 -3.00 -25.01
C HIS A 323 -36.86 -2.79 -23.52
N ASP A 324 -35.69 -2.25 -23.15
CA ASP A 324 -35.29 -1.92 -21.78
C ASP A 324 -34.42 -0.65 -21.75
N ARG A 325 -34.95 0.43 -22.32
CA ARG A 325 -34.26 1.72 -22.36
C ARG A 325 -34.30 2.39 -21.00
N GLN A 326 -33.14 2.82 -20.54
CA GLN A 326 -32.95 3.58 -19.31
C GLN A 326 -32.38 4.96 -19.63
N PHE A 327 -32.90 5.96 -18.94
CA PHE A 327 -32.56 7.37 -19.09
C PHE A 327 -31.94 7.88 -17.80
N ARG A 328 -30.89 8.69 -17.91
CA ARG A 328 -30.32 9.45 -16.79
C ARG A 328 -30.44 10.94 -17.08
N CYS A 329 -31.00 11.67 -16.13
CA CYS A 329 -31.20 13.11 -16.23
C CYS A 329 -30.36 13.87 -15.21
N SER A 330 -29.91 15.06 -15.58
CA SER A 330 -29.38 16.08 -14.66
C SER A 330 -30.38 17.20 -14.47
N VAL A 331 -30.33 17.83 -13.29
CA VAL A 331 -31.04 19.05 -12.97
C VAL A 331 -30.06 20.14 -12.60
N GLN A 332 -30.26 21.33 -13.14
CA GLN A 332 -29.50 22.54 -12.87
C GLN A 332 -30.38 23.54 -12.12
N VAL A 333 -29.87 24.04 -10.99
CA VAL A 333 -30.49 25.09 -10.18
C VAL A 333 -29.46 26.19 -9.95
N GLU A 334 -29.82 27.44 -10.27
CA GLU A 334 -28.99 28.60 -9.94
C GLU A 334 -29.48 29.18 -8.62
N THR A 335 -28.58 29.35 -7.66
CA THR A 335 -28.85 29.94 -6.35
C THR A 335 -27.91 31.12 -6.12
N ALA A 336 -28.11 31.87 -5.02
CA ALA A 336 -27.21 32.96 -4.64
C ALA A 336 -25.75 32.50 -4.45
N ASP A 337 -25.55 31.23 -4.09
CA ASP A 337 -24.23 30.63 -3.83
C ASP A 337 -23.57 30.03 -5.09
N GLY A 338 -24.25 30.09 -6.25
CA GLY A 338 -23.76 29.59 -7.53
C GLY A 338 -24.70 28.61 -8.22
N VAL A 339 -24.20 28.02 -9.32
CA VAL A 339 -24.95 27.08 -10.16
C VAL A 339 -24.68 25.64 -9.72
N PHE A 340 -25.72 24.95 -9.27
CA PHE A 340 -25.67 23.55 -8.86
C PHE A 340 -26.19 22.66 -9.98
N ILE A 341 -25.44 21.61 -10.32
CA ILE A 341 -25.83 20.61 -11.31
C ILE A 341 -25.72 19.23 -10.67
N VAL A 342 -26.82 18.49 -10.61
CA VAL A 342 -26.89 17.17 -9.98
C VAL A 342 -27.54 16.17 -10.93
N ALA A 343 -26.90 15.02 -11.11
CA ALA A 343 -27.42 13.93 -11.94
C ALA A 343 -28.12 12.87 -11.08
N GLY A 344 -29.32 12.46 -11.53
CA GLY A 344 -30.10 11.38 -10.93
C GLY A 344 -29.59 9.98 -11.31
N GLU A 345 -30.37 8.99 -10.92
CA GLU A 345 -30.18 7.58 -11.29
C GLU A 345 -30.78 7.26 -12.67
N PHE A 346 -30.39 6.11 -13.21
CA PHE A 346 -31.01 5.56 -14.41
C PHE A 346 -32.43 5.07 -14.11
N ARG A 347 -33.41 5.48 -14.91
CA ARG A 347 -34.81 5.03 -14.81
C ARG A 347 -35.38 4.70 -16.18
N SER A 348 -36.37 3.82 -16.21
CA SER A 348 -37.00 3.36 -17.47
C SER A 348 -37.82 4.43 -18.19
N ARG A 349 -38.19 5.53 -17.50
CA ARG A 349 -38.89 6.68 -18.08
C ARG A 349 -38.13 7.96 -17.79
N VAL A 350 -38.09 8.88 -18.76
CA VAL A 350 -37.49 10.21 -18.60
C VAL A 350 -38.09 10.95 -17.39
N LYS A 351 -39.41 10.89 -17.21
CA LYS A 351 -40.09 11.51 -16.06
C LYS A 351 -39.56 11.03 -14.71
N ASP A 352 -39.27 9.74 -14.59
CA ASP A 352 -38.78 9.12 -13.35
C ASP A 352 -37.29 9.46 -13.15
N ALA A 353 -36.51 9.52 -14.22
CA ALA A 353 -35.11 9.92 -14.18
C ALA A 353 -34.96 11.39 -13.74
N GLU A 354 -35.81 12.28 -14.25
CA GLU A 354 -35.84 13.67 -13.82
C GLU A 354 -36.34 13.81 -12.36
N ASN A 355 -37.26 12.97 -11.90
CA ASN A 355 -37.71 12.97 -10.49
C ASN A 355 -36.60 12.49 -9.54
N SER A 356 -35.82 11.49 -9.97
CA SER A 356 -34.62 11.05 -9.26
C SER A 356 -33.57 12.16 -9.19
N ALA A 357 -33.35 12.91 -10.29
CA ALA A 357 -32.45 14.07 -10.29
C ALA A 357 -32.93 15.15 -9.31
N ALA A 358 -34.24 15.43 -9.28
CA ALA A 358 -34.84 16.40 -8.35
C ALA A 358 -34.65 16.01 -6.88
N SER A 359 -34.79 14.72 -6.55
CA SER A 359 -34.56 14.19 -5.20
C SER A 359 -33.11 14.42 -4.74
N HIS A 360 -32.13 14.07 -5.59
CA HIS A 360 -30.71 14.27 -5.28
C HIS A 360 -30.36 15.76 -5.13
N MET A 361 -30.95 16.62 -5.94
CA MET A 361 -30.77 18.08 -5.83
C MET A 361 -31.35 18.63 -4.53
N LEU A 362 -32.55 18.19 -4.12
CA LEU A 362 -33.14 18.60 -2.84
C LEU A 362 -32.30 18.17 -1.64
N ILE A 363 -31.69 16.98 -1.69
CA ILE A 363 -30.75 16.53 -0.66
C ILE A 363 -29.53 17.44 -0.64
N SER A 364 -28.94 17.72 -1.82
CA SER A 364 -27.74 18.55 -1.96
C SER A 364 -27.94 20.01 -1.54
N LEU A 365 -29.15 20.55 -1.67
CA LEU A 365 -29.50 21.91 -1.26
C LEU A 365 -29.93 22.02 0.23
N ARG A 366 -30.08 20.88 0.93
CA ARG A 366 -30.43 20.82 2.36
C ARG A 366 -29.26 20.44 3.27
N SER A 367 -28.21 19.83 2.71
CA SER A 367 -26.89 19.63 3.32
C SER A 367 -26.05 20.89 3.22
#